data_AF-A0A4V1MJK0-F1
#
_entry.id   AF-A0A4V1MJK0-F1
#
_cell.length_a   1.000
_cell.length_b   1.000
_cell.length_c   1.000
_cell.angle_alpha   90.00
_cell.angle_beta   90.00
_cell.angle_gamma   90.00
#
_symmetry.space_group_name_H-M   'P 1'
#
loop_
_entity.id
_entity.type
_entity.pdbx_description
1 polymer ?
#
loop_
_entity_poly.entity_id
_entity_poly.type
_entity_poly.pdbx_seq_one_letter_code
_entity_poly.pdbx_strand_id
1 'polypeptide(L)'
;MKNITQVIGKTLLVFLLSNLMVIVYFIYIYSSIIESVNVELIVKIIKQFGLIISIPTTILFVLMDMIFIKIIKNNWTLYLIRIIAFLGLLYIMCLIFSVYIITSALIDNPLAK
;
A
#
# COMPACT_ATOMS: atom_id res chain seq x y z
N MET A 1 -5.60 -28.30 4.61
CA MET A 1 -5.75 -27.06 5.41
C MET A 1 -4.46 -26.24 5.56
N LYS A 2 -3.26 -26.85 5.71
CA LYS A 2 -1.97 -26.11 5.89
C LYS A 2 -1.66 -25.03 4.83
N ASN A 3 -2.02 -25.23 3.56
CA ASN A 3 -1.76 -24.23 2.51
C ASN A 3 -2.66 -23.00 2.59
N ILE A 4 -3.92 -23.15 3.03
CA ILE A 4 -4.89 -22.05 3.06
C ILE A 4 -4.53 -21.07 4.18
N THR A 5 -4.20 -21.58 5.37
CA THR A 5 -3.75 -20.75 6.50
C THR A 5 -2.44 -20.02 6.20
N GLN A 6 -1.52 -20.64 5.47
CA GLN A 6 -0.29 -19.96 5.02
C GLN A 6 -0.56 -18.83 4.02
N VAL A 7 -1.47 -19.03 3.06
CA VAL A 7 -1.85 -17.98 2.11
C VAL A 7 -2.52 -16.82 2.85
N ILE A 8 -3.51 -17.11 3.71
CA ILE A 8 -4.20 -16.08 4.52
C ILE A 8 -3.20 -15.31 5.39
N GLY A 9 -2.27 -16.00 6.05
CA GLY A 9 -1.26 -15.36 6.90
C GLY A 9 -0.36 -14.40 6.12
N LYS A 10 0.09 -14.81 4.92
CA LYS A 10 0.88 -13.93 4.03
C LYS A 10 0.08 -12.71 3.57
N THR A 11 -1.17 -12.91 3.17
CA THR A 11 -2.09 -11.83 2.75
C THR A 11 -2.27 -10.82 3.88
N LEU A 12 -2.55 -11.28 5.10
CA LEU A 12 -2.69 -10.42 6.28
C LEU A 12 -1.41 -9.64 6.56
N LEU A 13 -0.26 -10.29 6.46
CA LEU A 13 1.04 -9.67 6.70
C LEU A 13 1.35 -8.58 5.67
N VAL A 14 1.09 -8.83 4.38
CA VAL A 14 1.27 -7.84 3.31
C VAL A 14 0.30 -6.68 3.46
N PHE A 15 -0.94 -6.95 3.83
CA PHE A 15 -1.95 -5.92 4.11
C PHE A 15 -1.53 -5.01 5.27
N LEU A 16 -1.03 -5.58 6.35
CA LEU A 16 -0.53 -4.83 7.52
C LEU A 16 0.72 -4.01 7.17
N LEU A 17 1.69 -4.61 6.45
CA LEU A 17 2.88 -3.90 5.98
C LEU A 17 2.55 -2.74 5.05
N SER A 18 1.61 -2.94 4.14
CA SER A 18 1.16 -1.89 3.21
C SER A 18 0.54 -0.72 3.97
N ASN A 19 -0.36 -1.01 4.92
CA ASN A 19 -0.93 0.04 5.78
C ASN A 19 0.13 0.76 6.61
N LEU A 20 1.08 0.03 7.20
CA LEU A 20 2.15 0.64 7.99
C LEU A 20 3.02 1.56 7.13
N MET A 21 3.40 1.13 5.92
CA MET A 21 4.14 1.95 4.96
C MET A 21 3.37 3.21 4.59
N VAL A 22 2.07 3.10 4.29
CA VAL A 22 1.22 4.27 3.97
C VAL A 22 1.17 5.26 5.14
N ILE A 23 0.98 4.77 6.37
CA ILE A 23 0.95 5.61 7.57
C ILE A 23 2.28 6.35 7.75
N VAL A 24 3.40 5.62 7.69
CA VAL A 24 4.75 6.21 7.84
C VAL A 24 5.01 7.23 6.73
N TYR A 25 4.65 6.92 5.49
CA TYR A 25 4.81 7.82 4.35
C TYR A 25 4.02 9.12 4.52
N PHE A 26 2.74 9.04 4.89
CA PHE A 26 1.91 10.22 5.10
C PHE A 26 2.39 11.06 6.30
N ILE A 27 2.73 10.41 7.42
CA ILE A 27 3.26 11.14 8.58
C ILE A 27 4.56 11.85 8.21
N TYR A 28 5.44 11.20 7.45
CA TYR A 28 6.70 11.80 7.04
C TYR A 28 6.51 13.01 6.11
N ILE A 29 5.72 12.86 5.05
CA ILE A 29 5.49 13.94 4.06
C ILE A 29 4.75 15.13 4.68
N TYR A 30 3.73 14.86 5.49
CA TYR A 30 2.90 15.92 6.06
C TYR A 30 3.37 16.35 7.45
N SER A 31 4.54 15.91 7.90
CA SER A 31 5.12 16.23 9.22
C SER A 31 5.23 17.74 9.49
N SER A 32 5.40 18.55 8.45
CA SER A 32 5.46 20.02 8.56
C SER A 32 4.11 20.69 8.78
N ILE A 33 3.00 19.97 8.51
CA ILE A 33 1.62 20.49 8.57
C ILE A 33 0.87 19.91 9.78
N ILE A 34 1.29 18.73 10.25
CA ILE A 34 0.64 18.03 11.35
C ILE A 34 1.25 18.50 12.68
N GLU A 35 0.46 19.17 13.52
CA GLU A 35 0.89 19.61 14.87
C GLU A 35 1.26 18.45 15.80
N SER A 36 0.55 17.32 15.70
CA SER A 36 0.85 16.10 16.46
C SER A 36 0.28 14.84 15.80
N VAL A 37 1.02 13.73 15.93
CA VAL A 37 0.54 12.42 15.48
C VAL A 37 -0.41 11.86 16.54
N ASN A 38 -1.71 11.90 16.25
CA ASN A 38 -2.74 11.37 17.14
C ASN A 38 -3.46 10.16 16.53
N VAL A 39 -4.08 9.32 17.36
CA VAL A 39 -4.71 8.06 16.94
C VAL A 39 -5.83 8.31 15.93
N GLU A 40 -6.60 9.38 16.10
CA GLU A 40 -7.65 9.78 15.14
C GLU A 40 -7.10 10.07 13.73
N LEU A 41 -5.93 10.69 13.65
CA LEU A 41 -5.29 11.03 12.39
C LEU A 41 -4.79 9.76 11.69
N ILE A 42 -4.21 8.82 12.44
CA ILE A 42 -3.83 7.49 11.94
C ILE A 42 -5.06 6.73 11.41
N VAL A 43 -6.18 6.73 12.15
CA VAL A 43 -7.42 6.08 11.70
C VAL A 43 -7.97 6.73 10.43
N LYS A 44 -7.91 8.06 10.31
CA LYS A 44 -8.29 8.77 9.09
C LYS A 44 -7.40 8.37 7.90
N ILE A 45 -6.07 8.34 8.10
CA ILE A 45 -5.11 7.89 7.08
C ILE A 45 -5.43 6.45 6.65
N ILE A 46 -5.67 5.53 7.59
CA ILE A 46 -5.97 4.14 7.26
C ILE A 46 -7.29 4.04 6.48
N LYS A 47 -8.35 4.71 6.94
CA LYS A 47 -9.67 4.64 6.31
C LYS A 47 -9.69 5.27 4.92
N GLN A 48 -9.09 6.44 4.77
CA GLN A 48 -9.10 7.15 3.50
C GLN A 48 -8.04 6.65 2.52
N PHE A 49 -6.86 6.25 2.99
CA PHE A 49 -5.71 6.01 2.13
C PHE A 49 -5.16 4.59 2.28
N GLY A 50 -5.03 4.12 3.52
CA GLY A 50 -4.51 2.80 3.85
C GLY A 50 -5.28 1.69 3.15
N LEU A 51 -6.62 1.65 3.30
CA LEU A 51 -7.46 0.60 2.70
C LEU A 51 -7.49 0.64 1.16
N ILE A 52 -7.56 1.85 0.57
CA ILE A 52 -7.61 2.03 -0.89
C ILE A 52 -6.31 1.54 -1.54
N ILE A 53 -5.17 1.77 -0.88
CA ILE A 53 -3.86 1.37 -1.40
C ILE A 53 -3.57 -0.10 -1.03
N SER A 54 -3.90 -0.51 0.20
CA SER A 54 -3.53 -1.82 0.75
C SER A 54 -4.32 -2.96 0.14
N ILE A 55 -5.62 -2.80 -0.15
CA ILE A 55 -6.44 -3.88 -0.72
C ILE A 55 -5.93 -4.28 -2.11
N PRO A 56 -5.75 -3.36 -3.09
CA PRO A 56 -5.21 -3.70 -4.41
C PRO A 56 -3.79 -4.25 -4.35
N THR A 57 -2.90 -3.67 -3.54
CA THR A 57 -1.52 -4.20 -3.38
C THR A 57 -1.54 -5.63 -2.85
N THR A 58 -2.40 -5.94 -1.89
CA THR A 58 -2.48 -7.28 -1.31
C THR A 58 -3.03 -8.30 -2.32
N ILE A 59 -4.07 -7.95 -3.08
CA ILE A 59 -4.63 -8.81 -4.14
C ILE A 59 -3.56 -9.09 -5.22
N LEU A 60 -2.88 -8.05 -5.70
CA LEU A 60 -1.82 -8.18 -6.70
C LEU A 60 -0.65 -9.03 -6.19
N PHE A 61 -0.26 -8.86 -4.92
CA PHE A 61 0.78 -9.69 -4.31
C PHE A 61 0.39 -11.17 -4.30
N VAL A 62 -0.85 -11.50 -3.94
CA VAL A 62 -1.34 -12.87 -3.93
C VAL A 62 -1.35 -13.46 -5.35
N LEU A 63 -1.79 -12.69 -6.35
CA LEU A 63 -1.76 -13.11 -7.76
C LEU A 63 -0.33 -13.37 -8.23
N MET A 64 0.61 -12.49 -7.90
CA MET A 64 2.03 -12.73 -8.19
C MET A 64 2.54 -13.98 -7.47
N ASP A 65 2.19 -14.19 -6.19
CA ASP A 65 2.62 -15.38 -5.45
C ASP A 65 2.11 -16.66 -6.12
N MET A 66 0.90 -16.66 -6.68
CA MET A 66 0.38 -17.82 -7.42
C MET A 66 1.14 -18.09 -8.73
N ILE A 67 1.53 -17.03 -9.44
CA ILE A 67 2.19 -17.14 -10.76
C ILE A 67 3.67 -17.51 -10.61
N PHE A 68 4.40 -16.81 -9.74
CA PHE A 68 5.86 -16.92 -9.64
C PHE A 68 6.34 -18.17 -8.90
N ILE A 69 5.51 -18.75 -8.02
CA ILE A 69 5.88 -19.95 -7.25
C ILE A 69 6.11 -21.18 -8.13
N LYS A 70 5.54 -21.20 -9.34
CA LYS A 70 5.74 -22.28 -10.33
C LYS A 70 6.97 -22.06 -11.21
N ILE A 71 7.49 -20.83 -11.28
CA ILE A 71 8.54 -20.43 -12.22
C ILE A 71 9.91 -20.42 -11.54
N ILE A 72 9.97 -19.94 -10.29
CA ILE A 72 11.24 -19.70 -9.59
C ILE A 72 11.50 -20.81 -8.57
N LYS A 73 12.54 -21.61 -8.80
CA LYS A 73 12.96 -22.69 -7.89
C LYS A 73 13.81 -22.22 -6.72
N ASN A 74 14.45 -21.04 -6.82
CA ASN A 74 15.30 -20.49 -5.76
C ASN A 74 14.50 -19.57 -4.82
N ASN A 75 14.39 -19.97 -3.54
CA ASN A 75 13.64 -19.25 -2.53
C ASN A 75 14.14 -17.81 -2.30
N TRP A 76 15.45 -17.56 -2.35
CA TRP A 76 16.03 -16.23 -2.13
C TRP A 76 15.64 -15.25 -3.22
N THR A 77 15.74 -15.67 -4.47
CA THR A 77 15.33 -14.88 -5.65
C THR A 77 13.84 -14.55 -5.59
N LEU A 78 13.04 -15.50 -5.10
CA LEU A 78 11.60 -15.34 -4.96
C LEU A 78 11.24 -14.28 -3.90
N TYR A 79 11.95 -14.23 -2.76
CA TYR A 79 11.77 -13.17 -1.76
C TYR A 79 12.20 -11.79 -2.27
N LEU A 80 13.31 -11.70 -2.99
CA LEU A 80 13.78 -10.44 -3.59
C LEU A 80 12.76 -9.87 -4.56
N ILE A 81 12.24 -10.70 -5.47
CA ILE A 81 11.22 -10.30 -6.44
C ILE A 81 9.93 -9.87 -5.73
N ARG A 82 9.52 -10.58 -4.67
CA ARG A 82 8.36 -10.19 -3.85
C ARG A 82 8.51 -8.79 -3.25
N ILE A 83 9.68 -8.46 -2.70
CA ILE A 83 9.93 -7.14 -2.10
C ILE A 83 9.91 -6.05 -3.17
N ILE A 84 10.61 -6.26 -4.27
CA ILE A 84 10.67 -5.29 -5.39
C ILE A 84 9.26 -5.06 -5.96
N ALA A 85 8.51 -6.13 -6.20
CA ALA A 85 7.14 -6.03 -6.70
C ALA A 85 6.21 -5.32 -5.72
N PHE A 86 6.32 -5.63 -4.42
CA PHE A 86 5.55 -4.95 -3.38
C PHE A 86 5.84 -3.45 -3.34
N LEU A 87 7.12 -3.05 -3.31
CA LEU A 87 7.52 -1.65 -3.30
C LEU A 87 7.13 -0.92 -4.58
N GLY A 88 7.31 -1.56 -5.74
CA GLY A 88 6.92 -0.99 -7.03
C GLY A 88 5.41 -0.77 -7.13
N LEU A 89 4.60 -1.73 -6.68
CA LEU A 89 3.14 -1.59 -6.65
C LEU A 89 2.67 -0.54 -5.66
N LEU A 90 3.25 -0.52 -4.46
CA LEU A 90 2.97 0.50 -3.46
C LEU A 90 3.27 1.89 -4.03
N TYR A 91 4.41 2.05 -4.71
CA TYR A 91 4.80 3.30 -5.35
C TYR A 91 3.82 3.73 -6.44
N ILE A 92 3.41 2.82 -7.33
CA ILE A 92 2.41 3.11 -8.37
C ILE A 92 1.08 3.56 -7.73
N MET A 93 0.62 2.86 -6.68
CA MET A 93 -0.61 3.22 -5.98
C MET A 93 -0.49 4.60 -5.32
N CYS A 94 0.64 4.90 -4.69
CA CYS A 94 0.92 6.22 -4.13
C CYS A 94 0.96 7.32 -5.21
N LEU A 95 1.48 7.04 -6.40
CA LEU A 95 1.49 7.98 -7.53
C LEU A 95 0.08 8.26 -8.05
N ILE A 96 -0.69 7.21 -8.35
CA ILE A 96 -2.10 7.33 -8.77
C ILE A 96 -2.87 8.14 -7.73
N PHE A 97 -2.61 7.87 -6.46
CA PHE A 97 -3.26 8.56 -5.36
C PHE A 97 -2.84 10.04 -5.24
N SER A 98 -1.55 10.34 -5.42
CA SER A 98 -1.06 11.73 -5.44
C SER A 98 -1.69 12.52 -6.58
N VAL A 99 -1.82 11.90 -7.77
CA VAL A 99 -2.52 12.49 -8.92
C VAL A 99 -4.00 12.71 -8.60
N TYR A 100 -4.66 11.77 -7.92
CA TYR A 100 -6.04 11.93 -7.48
C TYR A 100 -6.23 13.09 -6.50
N ILE A 101 -5.36 13.25 -5.49
CA ILE A 101 -5.43 14.38 -4.56
C ILE A 101 -5.21 15.70 -5.30
N ILE A 102 -4.20 15.78 -6.16
CA ILE A 102 -3.87 17.00 -6.90
C ILE A 102 -5.04 17.39 -7.83
N THR A 103 -5.63 16.43 -8.54
CA THR A 103 -6.77 16.69 -9.43
C THR A 103 -8.03 17.05 -8.65
N SER A 104 -8.32 16.38 -7.53
CA SER A 104 -9.41 16.76 -6.62
C SER A 104 -9.23 18.18 -6.10
N ALA A 105 -8.03 18.54 -5.61
CA ALA A 105 -7.74 19.87 -5.11
C ALA A 105 -7.84 20.94 -6.21
N LEU A 106 -7.49 20.61 -7.46
CA LEU A 106 -7.66 21.50 -8.62
C LEU A 106 -9.14 21.70 -8.99
N ILE A 107 -9.97 20.67 -8.88
CA ILE A 107 -11.41 20.72 -9.19
C ILE A 107 -12.17 21.49 -8.11
N ASP A 108 -11.80 21.32 -6.85
CA ASP A 108 -12.40 22.05 -5.71
C ASP A 108 -11.85 23.48 -5.55
N ASN A 109 -10.90 23.90 -6.40
CA ASN A 109 -10.31 25.23 -6.33
C ASN A 109 -11.28 26.28 -6.92
N PRO A 110 -11.79 27.24 -6.11
CA PRO A 110 -12.70 28.28 -6.59
C PRO A 110 -12.07 29.23 -7.62
N LEU A 111 -10.75 29.20 -7.83
CA LEU A 111 -10.03 29.96 -8.86
C LEU A 111 -9.98 29.27 -10.23
N ALA A 112 -10.37 27.99 -10.34
CA ALA A 112 -10.45 27.26 -11.60
C ALA A 112 -11.82 27.44 -12.31
N LYS A 113 -12.67 28.34 -11.78
CA LYS A 113 -14.00 28.64 -12.29
C LYS A 113 -14.08 30.07 -12.80
#